data_AF-A0A365ZE17-F1
#
_entry.id   AF-A0A365ZE17-F1
#
_cell.length_a   1.000
_cell.length_b   1.000
_cell.length_c   1.000
_cell.angle_alpha   90.00
_cell.angle_beta   90.00
_cell.angle_gamma   90.00
#
_symmetry.space_group_name_H-M   'P 1'
#
loop_
_entity.id
_entity.type
_entity.pdbx_description
1 polymer ?
#
loop_
_entity_poly.entity_id
_entity_poly.type
_entity_poly.pdbx_seq_one_letter_code
_entity_poly.pdbx_strand_id
1 'polypeptide(L)'
;MARTFLVAPGQPGAHASIAEALDAADEGAIISVSAGEYAETLSIRGRDVTIAASELGTVTITPSSHDEPLVSATGSRLRLTGLTLRAGDRAAVEVRGGTVHVTDCEVSAGFAAALSVAGGAEAEITGTRITGAQVGLVIEESDGLVDRCEVRDIVDDAVIVRLGAQATIRHSTVAGCGFRGVYMYQAGGSRIERCDISRAGDAGIAVADQSFPTIDECWVHDTQGPGITVGRGCGGVVRNCRVENTAEPGIHLAEDARTEITQDSDGPATPQVGAAKATGGRQDAEQVEKLLGELDGMIGLAGVKREVRALIDELQVNEWRRSEGLSVGAVSHHLVFAGAPGTGKTTVARIYGQLLKALGILPNGNFREVSRRDLVGQYIGHTAEKAASVFDEARGGVLFIDEAYTLSRSGGSGADFGQEAIDTLVKLMEDHRDEVAVIVAGYTGEMREFLDANPGLASRFAKNIEFENYSPEQLVRISARIAGGDDYRLTEDLDSALLEWFAHVERDDNFGNAREARKLLERMRKSQSTRLRALGRRPTRDDLLTLTLDDLLDAVRQNG
;
A
#
# COMPACT_ATOMS: atom_id res chain seq x y z
N MET A 1 -21.58 3.42 44.20
CA MET A 1 -22.50 3.60 43.05
C MET A 1 -21.74 4.42 42.03
N ALA A 2 -21.67 3.97 40.77
CA ALA A 2 -21.09 4.76 39.70
C ALA A 2 -21.85 6.09 39.58
N ARG A 3 -21.13 7.21 39.57
CA ARG A 3 -21.74 8.54 39.44
C ARG A 3 -22.03 8.81 37.98
N THR A 4 -23.26 9.24 37.68
CA THR A 4 -23.67 9.62 36.32
C THR A 4 -23.47 11.11 36.11
N PHE A 5 -22.81 11.45 35.01
CA PHE A 5 -22.59 12.81 34.53
C PHE A 5 -23.42 12.99 33.25
N LEU A 6 -24.34 13.96 33.26
CA LEU A 6 -25.19 14.24 32.11
C LEU A 6 -24.50 15.27 31.21
N VAL A 7 -24.36 14.96 29.93
CA VAL A 7 -23.91 15.89 28.89
C VAL A 7 -25.12 16.30 28.07
N ALA A 8 -25.50 17.57 28.17
CA ALA A 8 -26.65 18.13 27.48
C ALA A 8 -26.43 19.64 27.30
N PRO A 9 -25.86 20.06 26.15
CA PRO A 9 -25.57 21.47 25.90
C PRO A 9 -26.82 22.34 26.09
N GLY A 10 -26.74 23.32 26.99
CA GLY A 10 -27.84 24.25 27.28
C GLY A 10 -28.83 23.80 28.37
N GLN A 11 -28.69 22.60 28.93
CA GLN A 11 -29.49 22.16 30.08
C GLN A 11 -28.83 22.61 31.41
N PRO A 12 -29.51 23.37 32.28
CA PRO A 12 -28.95 23.76 33.57
C PRO A 12 -28.57 22.55 34.43
N GLY A 13 -27.32 22.53 34.93
CA GLY A 13 -26.79 21.45 35.76
C GLY A 13 -26.22 20.25 35.00
N ALA A 14 -26.25 20.26 33.66
CA ALA A 14 -25.54 19.31 32.81
C ALA A 14 -24.19 19.90 32.34
N HIS A 15 -23.26 19.04 31.95
CA HIS A 15 -22.02 19.44 31.30
C HIS A 15 -22.28 19.90 29.87
N ALA A 16 -21.51 20.89 29.42
CA ALA A 16 -21.64 21.46 28.08
C ALA A 16 -20.95 20.61 27.00
N SER A 17 -20.00 19.76 27.39
CA SER A 17 -19.26 18.88 26.48
C SER A 17 -18.91 17.54 27.14
N ILE A 18 -18.57 16.54 26.32
CA ILE A 18 -18.14 15.21 26.78
C ILE A 18 -16.78 15.31 27.48
N ALA A 19 -15.84 16.10 26.95
CA ALA A 19 -14.54 16.36 27.57
C ALA A 19 -14.68 16.99 28.96
N GLU A 20 -15.58 17.96 29.14
CA GLU A 20 -15.84 18.57 30.46
C GLU A 20 -16.39 17.53 31.46
N ALA A 21 -17.28 16.64 31.02
CA ALA A 21 -17.78 15.55 31.85
C ALA A 21 -16.67 14.53 32.17
N LEU A 22 -15.77 14.23 31.23
CA LEU A 22 -14.60 13.37 31.46
C LEU A 22 -13.64 13.99 32.47
N ASP A 23 -13.39 15.30 32.42
CA ASP A 23 -12.52 15.99 33.38
C ASP A 23 -13.09 15.95 34.80
N ALA A 24 -14.41 16.06 34.93
CA ALA A 24 -15.12 15.98 36.20
C ALA A 24 -15.39 14.53 36.69
N ALA A 25 -15.20 13.54 35.82
CA ALA A 25 -15.54 12.15 36.09
C ALA A 25 -14.54 11.48 37.05
N ASP A 26 -15.09 10.84 38.08
CA ASP A 26 -14.37 9.92 38.96
C ASP A 26 -14.21 8.52 38.30
N GLU A 27 -13.38 7.66 38.91
CA GLU A 27 -13.19 6.27 38.46
C GLU A 27 -14.52 5.50 38.36
N GLY A 28 -14.78 4.87 37.22
CA GLY A 28 -16.00 4.11 36.96
C GLY A 28 -17.24 4.96 36.68
N ALA A 29 -17.08 6.24 36.35
CA ALA A 29 -18.19 7.13 36.01
C ALA A 29 -18.95 6.71 34.74
N ILE A 30 -20.21 7.13 34.67
CA ILE A 30 -21.06 6.98 33.48
C ILE A 30 -21.37 8.36 32.93
N ILE A 31 -20.96 8.61 31.70
CA ILE A 31 -21.26 9.83 30.95
C ILE A 31 -22.45 9.53 30.05
N SER A 32 -23.61 10.09 30.40
CA SER A 32 -24.85 9.98 29.62
C SER A 32 -24.96 11.17 28.69
N VAL A 33 -24.95 10.96 27.38
CA VAL A 33 -24.91 12.01 26.37
C VAL A 33 -26.28 12.16 25.73
N SER A 34 -26.90 13.33 25.83
CA SER A 34 -28.16 13.64 25.16
C SER A 34 -27.98 13.80 23.66
N ALA A 35 -29.05 13.62 22.89
CA ALA A 35 -29.07 13.76 21.44
C ALA A 35 -28.38 15.05 20.96
N GLY A 36 -27.54 14.95 19.93
CA GLY A 36 -26.80 16.09 19.39
C GLY A 36 -25.55 15.70 18.61
N GLU A 37 -24.91 16.73 18.05
CA GLU A 37 -23.61 16.64 17.39
C GLU A 37 -22.53 17.26 18.28
N TYR A 38 -21.44 16.52 18.51
CA TYR A 38 -20.36 16.88 19.43
C TYR A 38 -19.04 16.88 18.67
N ALA A 39 -18.48 18.06 18.42
CA ALA A 39 -17.17 18.22 17.79
C ALA A 39 -16.07 18.19 18.85
N GLU A 40 -15.63 16.99 19.23
CA GLU A 40 -14.72 16.75 20.35
C GLU A 40 -13.76 15.59 20.04
N THR A 41 -12.55 15.65 20.57
CA THR A 41 -11.56 14.56 20.52
C THR A 41 -11.32 14.11 21.96
N LEU A 42 -11.52 12.81 22.23
CA LEU A 42 -11.56 12.29 23.60
C LEU A 42 -10.31 11.45 23.90
N SER A 43 -9.57 11.80 24.95
CA SER A 43 -8.42 11.01 25.42
C SER A 43 -8.62 10.52 26.85
N ILE A 44 -8.57 9.20 27.04
CA ILE A 44 -8.81 8.52 28.31
C ILE A 44 -7.57 7.72 28.70
N ARG A 45 -6.90 8.09 29.79
CA ARG A 45 -5.66 7.44 30.24
C ARG A 45 -5.78 6.91 31.65
N GLY A 46 -5.57 5.61 31.84
CA GLY A 46 -5.53 4.97 33.15
C GLY A 46 -6.80 5.10 33.98
N ARG A 47 -7.99 5.14 33.34
CA ARG A 47 -9.28 5.37 34.00
C ARG A 47 -10.38 4.48 33.44
N ASP A 48 -11.25 3.99 34.32
CA ASP A 48 -12.50 3.31 33.96
C ASP A 48 -13.61 4.33 33.68
N VAL A 49 -14.21 4.31 32.48
CA VAL A 49 -15.32 5.20 32.12
C VAL A 49 -16.28 4.57 31.12
N THR A 50 -17.57 4.88 31.29
CA THR A 50 -18.61 4.57 30.31
C THR A 50 -19.10 5.85 29.64
N ILE A 51 -19.16 5.87 28.31
CA ILE A 51 -19.77 6.93 27.51
C ILE A 51 -20.93 6.32 26.74
N ALA A 52 -22.15 6.75 27.05
CA ALA A 52 -23.36 6.17 26.50
C ALA A 52 -24.29 7.25 25.97
N ALA A 53 -24.86 7.03 24.79
CA ALA A 53 -25.98 7.83 24.32
C ALA A 53 -27.20 7.57 25.21
N SER A 54 -27.90 8.65 25.58
CA SER A 54 -29.18 8.56 26.32
C SER A 54 -30.27 7.90 25.47
N GLU A 55 -30.16 8.00 24.14
CA GLU A 55 -31.01 7.32 23.15
C GLU A 55 -30.15 6.86 21.96
N LEU A 56 -30.27 5.59 21.55
CA LEU A 56 -29.43 4.98 20.52
C LEU A 56 -29.51 5.73 19.19
N GLY A 57 -28.37 5.98 18.55
CA GLY A 57 -28.30 6.61 17.22
C GLY A 57 -28.61 8.10 17.19
N THR A 58 -28.73 8.75 18.34
CA THR A 58 -29.04 10.19 18.43
C THR A 58 -27.81 11.07 18.71
N VAL A 59 -26.68 10.46 19.04
CA VAL A 59 -25.44 11.16 19.42
C VAL A 59 -24.38 10.92 18.36
N THR A 60 -23.97 11.98 17.67
CA THR A 60 -22.85 11.94 16.72
C THR A 60 -21.66 12.69 17.30
N ILE A 61 -20.50 12.05 17.31
CA ILE A 61 -19.23 12.65 17.71
C ILE A 61 -18.33 12.76 16.48
N THR A 62 -17.83 13.96 16.22
CA THR A 62 -16.88 14.30 15.15
C THR A 62 -15.61 14.88 15.76
N PRO A 63 -14.44 14.72 15.11
CA PRO A 63 -13.19 15.19 15.68
C PRO A 63 -13.14 16.72 15.74
N SER A 64 -12.63 17.24 16.85
CA SER A 64 -12.22 18.65 16.95
C SER A 64 -10.82 18.91 16.36
N SER A 65 -10.03 17.85 16.15
CA SER A 65 -8.68 17.87 15.58
C SER A 65 -8.49 16.74 14.57
N HIS A 66 -7.80 17.00 13.46
CA HIS A 66 -7.53 16.00 12.42
C HIS A 66 -6.25 15.18 12.65
N ASP A 67 -5.44 15.52 13.66
CA ASP A 67 -4.13 14.88 13.90
C ASP A 67 -4.21 13.69 14.89
N GLU A 68 -5.31 13.60 15.64
CA GLU A 68 -5.50 12.62 16.72
C GLU A 68 -6.70 11.69 16.45
N PRO A 69 -6.72 10.47 17.01
CA PRO A 69 -7.91 9.62 16.99
C PRO A 69 -9.09 10.29 17.68
N LEU A 70 -10.30 10.11 17.14
CA LEU A 70 -11.53 10.68 17.71
C LEU A 70 -11.75 10.26 19.17
N VAL A 71 -11.54 8.98 19.48
CA VAL A 71 -11.49 8.44 20.84
C VAL A 71 -10.19 7.67 21.01
N SER A 72 -9.36 8.07 21.97
CA SER A 72 -8.13 7.36 22.34
C SER A 72 -8.21 6.87 23.78
N ALA A 73 -7.87 5.61 24.02
CA ALA A 73 -7.81 5.01 25.34
C ALA A 73 -6.46 4.32 25.57
N THR A 74 -5.81 4.56 26.70
CA THR A 74 -4.54 3.90 27.06
C THR A 74 -4.58 3.38 28.48
N GLY A 75 -4.47 2.06 28.65
CA GLY A 75 -4.49 1.40 29.97
C GLY A 75 -5.80 1.64 30.75
N SER A 76 -6.92 1.74 30.04
CA SER A 76 -8.23 2.18 30.57
C SER A 76 -9.29 1.08 30.40
N ARG A 77 -10.35 1.07 31.21
CA ARG A 77 -11.60 0.34 30.89
C ARG A 77 -12.62 1.28 30.27
N LEU A 78 -12.69 1.27 28.95
CA LEU A 78 -13.60 2.12 28.20
C LEU A 78 -14.86 1.34 27.80
N ARG A 79 -16.04 1.93 28.01
CA ARG A 79 -17.30 1.43 27.45
C ARG A 79 -17.94 2.50 26.59
N LEU A 80 -18.23 2.18 25.33
CA LEU A 80 -18.93 3.04 24.37
C LEU A 80 -20.26 2.37 24.01
N THR A 81 -21.36 3.10 24.14
CA THR A 81 -22.69 2.53 23.87
C THR A 81 -23.59 3.49 23.10
N GLY A 82 -24.12 3.05 21.96
CA GLY A 82 -25.16 3.81 21.24
C GLY A 82 -24.68 5.06 20.49
N LEU A 83 -23.37 5.19 20.25
CA LEU A 83 -22.74 6.38 19.68
C LEU A 83 -22.50 6.24 18.18
N THR A 84 -22.64 7.34 17.44
CA THR A 84 -22.15 7.46 16.07
C THR A 84 -20.82 8.22 16.07
N LEU A 85 -19.72 7.54 15.73
CA LEU A 85 -18.35 8.05 15.75
C LEU A 85 -17.86 8.26 14.32
N ARG A 86 -17.65 9.52 13.91
CA ARG A 86 -17.25 9.88 12.54
C ARG A 86 -15.90 10.57 12.53
N ALA A 87 -14.84 9.82 12.28
CA ALA A 87 -13.47 10.33 12.17
C ALA A 87 -13.09 10.66 10.72
N GLY A 88 -12.05 11.48 10.56
CA GLY A 88 -11.42 11.80 9.28
C GLY A 88 -10.18 10.95 9.04
N ASP A 89 -9.01 11.57 9.00
CA ASP A 89 -7.75 10.94 8.57
C ASP A 89 -7.07 10.08 9.65
N ARG A 90 -7.70 9.94 10.82
CA ARG A 90 -7.21 9.18 11.99
C ARG A 90 -8.28 8.21 12.46
N ALA A 91 -7.90 7.29 13.35
CA ALA A 91 -8.81 6.25 13.80
C ALA A 91 -10.01 6.83 14.57
N ALA A 92 -11.18 6.22 14.43
CA ALA A 92 -12.36 6.65 15.18
C ALA A 92 -12.27 6.20 16.65
N VAL A 93 -11.77 4.99 16.89
CA VAL A 93 -11.37 4.55 18.23
C VAL A 93 -10.00 3.88 18.16
N GLU A 94 -9.07 4.35 18.98
CA GLU A 94 -7.77 3.73 19.21
C GLU A 94 -7.64 3.33 20.69
N VAL A 95 -7.35 2.06 20.95
CA VAL A 95 -7.16 1.52 22.30
C VAL A 95 -5.79 0.86 22.40
N ARG A 96 -5.03 1.23 23.43
CA ARG A 96 -3.71 0.65 23.74
C ARG A 96 -3.67 0.15 25.17
N GLY A 97 -3.74 -1.16 25.36
CA GLY A 97 -3.87 -1.81 26.68
C GLY A 97 -5.19 -1.49 27.40
N GLY A 98 -5.52 -2.29 28.42
CA GLY A 98 -6.78 -2.17 29.16
C GLY A 98 -7.92 -2.96 28.52
N THR A 99 -9.16 -2.50 28.70
CA THR A 99 -10.36 -3.18 28.19
C THR A 99 -11.25 -2.19 27.43
N VAL A 100 -11.82 -2.61 26.31
CA VAL A 100 -12.79 -1.79 25.56
C VAL A 100 -14.04 -2.59 25.25
N HIS A 101 -15.21 -2.04 25.58
CA HIS A 101 -16.50 -2.55 25.12
C HIS A 101 -17.14 -1.53 24.20
N VAL A 102 -17.44 -1.91 22.96
CA VAL A 102 -18.16 -1.07 21.98
C VAL A 102 -19.47 -1.77 21.66
N THR A 103 -20.60 -1.16 21.99
CA THR A 103 -21.92 -1.79 21.89
C THR A 103 -22.91 -0.89 21.17
N ASP A 104 -23.58 -1.42 20.15
CA ASP A 104 -24.63 -0.72 19.40
C ASP A 104 -24.18 0.65 18.86
N CYS A 105 -22.92 0.75 18.42
CA CYS A 105 -22.34 1.97 17.85
C CYS A 105 -22.30 1.93 16.31
N GLU A 106 -22.20 3.10 15.69
CA GLU A 106 -21.83 3.25 14.29
C GLU A 106 -20.48 3.95 14.21
N VAL A 107 -19.52 3.37 13.50
CA VAL A 107 -18.12 3.84 13.48
C VAL A 107 -17.65 3.99 12.05
N SER A 108 -17.12 5.16 11.70
CA SER A 108 -16.51 5.43 10.40
C SER A 108 -15.25 6.26 10.55
N ALA A 109 -14.26 6.01 9.69
CA ALA A 109 -13.07 6.83 9.51
C ALA A 109 -12.91 7.12 8.01
N GLY A 110 -12.02 8.05 7.61
CA GLY A 110 -11.69 8.33 6.22
C GLY A 110 -10.48 7.52 5.74
N PHE A 111 -9.28 7.99 6.06
CA PHE A 111 -8.00 7.40 5.61
C PHE A 111 -7.27 6.60 6.71
N ALA A 112 -8.00 6.01 7.65
CA ALA A 112 -7.43 5.27 8.76
C ALA A 112 -8.30 4.05 9.13
N ALA A 113 -7.87 3.30 10.16
CA ALA A 113 -8.67 2.24 10.75
C ALA A 113 -9.89 2.82 11.49
N ALA A 114 -11.09 2.25 11.32
CA ALA A 114 -12.24 2.73 12.11
C ALA A 114 -12.07 2.40 13.60
N LEU A 115 -11.71 1.15 13.91
CA LEU A 115 -11.37 0.67 15.24
C LEU A 115 -9.98 0.05 15.24
N SER A 116 -9.11 0.46 16.17
CA SER A 116 -7.78 -0.10 16.36
C SER A 116 -7.57 -0.47 17.82
N VAL A 117 -7.20 -1.73 18.07
CA VAL A 117 -6.94 -2.29 19.41
C VAL A 117 -5.55 -2.89 19.41
N ALA A 118 -4.69 -2.40 20.31
CA ALA A 118 -3.29 -2.81 20.40
C ALA A 118 -2.78 -2.89 21.85
N GLY A 119 -1.54 -3.36 22.02
CA GLY A 119 -0.78 -3.25 23.27
C GLY A 119 -1.34 -4.10 24.42
N GLY A 120 -1.76 -5.34 24.14
CA GLY A 120 -2.26 -6.26 25.16
C GLY A 120 -3.63 -5.89 25.71
N ALA A 121 -4.48 -5.26 24.90
CA ALA A 121 -5.84 -4.92 25.31
C ALA A 121 -6.80 -6.12 25.16
N GLU A 122 -7.95 -6.03 25.83
CA GLU A 122 -9.10 -6.92 25.61
C GLU A 122 -10.25 -6.11 24.98
N ALA A 123 -10.76 -6.55 23.84
CA ALA A 123 -11.86 -5.88 23.15
C ALA A 123 -13.12 -6.75 23.09
N GLU A 124 -14.28 -6.15 23.35
CA GLU A 124 -15.58 -6.73 23.10
C GLU A 124 -16.42 -5.76 22.27
N ILE A 125 -16.63 -6.11 21.00
CA ILE A 125 -17.33 -5.28 20.03
C ILE A 125 -18.62 -6.03 19.66
N THR A 126 -19.78 -5.45 19.98
CA THR A 126 -21.07 -6.09 19.82
C THR A 126 -22.07 -5.17 19.14
N GLY A 127 -22.88 -5.68 18.20
CA GLY A 127 -23.99 -4.90 17.61
C GLY A 127 -23.54 -3.66 16.84
N THR A 128 -22.25 -3.57 16.50
CA THR A 128 -21.61 -2.34 16.01
C THR A 128 -21.46 -2.39 14.49
N ARG A 129 -21.79 -1.29 13.82
CA ARG A 129 -21.61 -1.10 12.38
C ARG A 129 -20.34 -0.30 12.11
N ILE A 130 -19.50 -0.79 11.22
CA ILE A 130 -18.23 -0.17 10.83
C ILE A 130 -18.26 0.09 9.32
N THR A 131 -18.07 1.34 8.89
CA THR A 131 -18.18 1.72 7.47
C THR A 131 -17.20 2.80 7.02
N GLY A 132 -16.87 2.82 5.72
CA GLY A 132 -16.28 3.98 5.04
C GLY A 132 -14.80 4.26 5.34
N ALA A 133 -14.13 3.35 6.05
CA ALA A 133 -12.75 3.50 6.50
C ALA A 133 -11.73 2.87 5.53
N GLN A 134 -10.45 3.25 5.69
CA GLN A 134 -9.38 2.59 4.94
C GLN A 134 -9.23 1.13 5.38
N VAL A 135 -9.25 0.90 6.70
CA VAL A 135 -9.32 -0.43 7.32
C VAL A 135 -10.48 -0.45 8.29
N GLY A 136 -11.25 -1.54 8.37
CA GLY A 136 -12.42 -1.58 9.27
C GLY A 136 -12.02 -1.71 10.73
N LEU A 137 -11.54 -2.89 11.11
CA LEU A 137 -11.13 -3.24 12.48
C LEU A 137 -9.73 -3.84 12.48
N VAL A 138 -8.85 -3.35 13.35
CA VAL A 138 -7.51 -3.90 13.58
C VAL A 138 -7.40 -4.37 15.03
N ILE A 139 -7.02 -5.64 15.23
CA ILE A 139 -6.66 -6.21 16.53
C ILE A 139 -5.21 -6.69 16.44
N GLU A 140 -4.35 -6.10 17.26
CA GLU A 140 -2.90 -6.32 17.27
C GLU A 140 -2.44 -6.67 18.67
N GLU A 141 -1.65 -7.75 18.85
CA GLU A 141 -1.10 -8.13 20.16
C GLU A 141 -2.14 -8.14 21.30
N SER A 142 -3.41 -8.46 20.98
CA SER A 142 -4.57 -8.24 21.86
C SER A 142 -5.61 -9.35 21.69
N ASP A 143 -6.47 -9.50 22.69
CA ASP A 143 -7.58 -10.43 22.66
C ASP A 143 -8.89 -9.72 22.27
N GLY A 144 -9.74 -10.40 21.50
CA GLY A 144 -10.96 -9.76 20.99
C GLY A 144 -12.16 -10.69 20.81
N LEU A 145 -13.35 -10.18 21.12
CA LEU A 145 -14.64 -10.73 20.71
C LEU A 145 -15.36 -9.73 19.82
N VAL A 146 -15.73 -10.16 18.62
CA VAL A 146 -16.56 -9.40 17.67
C VAL A 146 -17.83 -10.20 17.42
N ASP A 147 -18.98 -9.70 17.85
CA ASP A 147 -20.25 -10.44 17.86
C ASP A 147 -21.41 -9.60 17.31
N ARG A 148 -22.16 -10.13 16.34
CA ARG A 148 -23.30 -9.41 15.72
C ARG A 148 -22.89 -8.04 15.14
N CYS A 149 -21.73 -7.95 14.51
CA CYS A 149 -21.22 -6.74 13.89
C CYS A 149 -21.40 -6.73 12.38
N GLU A 150 -21.41 -5.54 11.80
CA GLU A 150 -21.49 -5.31 10.35
C GLU A 150 -20.32 -4.45 9.92
N VAL A 151 -19.38 -4.99 9.14
CA VAL A 151 -18.22 -4.25 8.59
C VAL A 151 -18.39 -4.13 7.09
N ARG A 152 -18.58 -2.93 6.57
CA ARG A 152 -18.92 -2.71 5.16
C ARG A 152 -18.24 -1.52 4.52
N ASP A 153 -18.17 -1.54 3.19
CA ASP A 153 -17.67 -0.42 2.37
C ASP A 153 -16.29 0.07 2.83
N ILE A 154 -15.35 -0.87 2.96
CA ILE A 154 -13.97 -0.63 3.42
C ILE A 154 -13.03 -0.57 2.21
N VAL A 155 -12.09 0.37 2.21
CA VAL A 155 -11.19 0.57 1.05
C VAL A 155 -10.20 -0.59 0.90
N ASP A 156 -9.55 -1.02 1.98
CA ASP A 156 -8.57 -2.12 1.98
C ASP A 156 -9.15 -3.38 2.65
N ASP A 157 -8.55 -3.82 3.76
CA ASP A 157 -8.99 -5.00 4.53
C ASP A 157 -10.09 -4.63 5.54
N ALA A 158 -11.16 -5.43 5.62
CA ALA A 158 -12.26 -5.14 6.54
C ALA A 158 -11.92 -5.48 8.00
N VAL A 159 -11.33 -6.64 8.28
CA VAL A 159 -10.86 -7.01 9.61
C VAL A 159 -9.45 -7.57 9.54
N ILE A 160 -8.54 -7.04 10.36
CA ILE A 160 -7.16 -7.51 10.48
C ILE A 160 -6.93 -8.01 11.92
N VAL A 161 -6.47 -9.25 12.06
CA VAL A 161 -5.98 -9.82 13.32
C VAL A 161 -4.51 -10.13 13.14
N ARG A 162 -3.62 -9.41 13.83
CA ARG A 162 -2.17 -9.51 13.59
C ARG A 162 -1.29 -9.58 14.84
N LEU A 163 -0.02 -9.95 14.64
CA LEU A 163 1.06 -9.88 15.63
C LEU A 163 0.68 -10.59 16.94
N GLY A 164 0.34 -11.88 16.88
CA GLY A 164 0.04 -12.68 18.07
C GLY A 164 -1.35 -12.50 18.66
N ALA A 165 -2.21 -11.64 18.07
CA ALA A 165 -3.57 -11.43 18.54
C ALA A 165 -4.45 -12.71 18.45
N GLN A 166 -5.40 -12.83 19.39
CA GLN A 166 -6.42 -13.88 19.38
C GLN A 166 -7.81 -13.25 19.36
N ALA A 167 -8.55 -13.47 18.27
CA ALA A 167 -9.88 -12.91 18.12
C ALA A 167 -10.92 -13.98 17.80
N THR A 168 -12.08 -13.88 18.44
CA THR A 168 -13.29 -14.62 18.05
C THR A 168 -14.24 -13.67 17.33
N ILE A 169 -14.47 -13.91 16.03
CA ILE A 169 -15.43 -13.17 15.21
C ILE A 169 -16.62 -14.07 14.95
N ARG A 170 -17.83 -13.68 15.38
CA ARG A 170 -19.01 -14.53 15.21
C ARG A 170 -20.29 -13.77 14.92
N HIS A 171 -21.25 -14.46 14.29
CA HIS A 171 -22.57 -13.90 13.94
C HIS A 171 -22.51 -12.56 13.20
N SER A 172 -21.42 -12.31 12.48
CA SER A 172 -21.10 -10.99 11.93
C SER A 172 -21.07 -11.03 10.41
N THR A 173 -21.28 -9.87 9.80
CA THR A 173 -21.25 -9.69 8.36
C THR A 173 -20.09 -8.79 7.97
N VAL A 174 -19.28 -9.25 7.02
CA VAL A 174 -18.23 -8.46 6.37
C VAL A 174 -18.57 -8.34 4.90
N ALA A 175 -18.83 -7.14 4.37
CA ALA A 175 -19.25 -7.03 2.98
C ALA A 175 -18.79 -5.76 2.26
N GLY A 176 -18.27 -5.90 1.04
CA GLY A 176 -17.84 -4.75 0.23
C GLY A 176 -16.52 -4.17 0.71
N CYS A 177 -15.43 -4.91 0.53
CA CYS A 177 -14.08 -4.47 0.86
C CYS A 177 -13.17 -4.52 -0.38
N GLY A 178 -12.27 -3.54 -0.55
CA GLY A 178 -11.42 -3.46 -1.74
C GLY A 178 -10.25 -4.45 -1.75
N PHE A 179 -9.92 -5.07 -0.60
CA PHE A 179 -8.95 -6.16 -0.53
C PHE A 179 -9.53 -7.41 0.16
N ARG A 180 -9.13 -7.77 1.39
CA ARG A 180 -9.58 -9.01 2.03
C ARG A 180 -10.68 -8.76 3.06
N GLY A 181 -11.60 -9.71 3.20
CA GLY A 181 -12.66 -9.62 4.21
C GLY A 181 -12.09 -9.74 5.63
N VAL A 182 -11.47 -10.87 5.94
CA VAL A 182 -10.77 -11.09 7.21
C VAL A 182 -9.34 -11.55 6.93
N TYR A 183 -8.36 -10.79 7.42
CA TYR A 183 -6.95 -11.11 7.30
C TYR A 183 -6.36 -11.49 8.65
N MET A 184 -5.78 -12.68 8.73
CA MET A 184 -5.10 -13.22 9.91
C MET A 184 -3.61 -13.37 9.63
N TYR A 185 -2.78 -12.75 10.46
CA TYR A 185 -1.32 -12.73 10.34
C TYR A 185 -0.69 -13.00 11.71
N GLN A 186 0.05 -14.11 11.89
CA GLN A 186 0.53 -14.52 13.22
C GLN A 186 -0.58 -14.64 14.27
N ALA A 187 -1.77 -15.11 13.88
CA ALA A 187 -2.98 -15.17 14.71
C ALA A 187 -3.35 -16.62 15.06
N GLY A 188 -2.52 -17.28 15.87
CA GLY A 188 -2.59 -18.74 16.09
C GLY A 188 -3.83 -19.27 16.82
N GLY A 189 -4.58 -18.44 17.54
CA GLY A 189 -5.71 -18.86 18.39
C GLY A 189 -7.09 -18.37 17.94
N SER A 190 -7.18 -17.71 16.79
CA SER A 190 -8.40 -17.01 16.38
C SER A 190 -9.50 -17.93 15.87
N ARG A 191 -10.76 -17.50 16.01
CA ARG A 191 -11.95 -18.24 15.58
C ARG A 191 -12.86 -17.34 14.75
N ILE A 192 -13.39 -17.86 13.65
CA ILE A 192 -14.43 -17.22 12.84
C ILE A 192 -15.60 -18.18 12.77
N GLU A 193 -16.76 -17.79 13.28
CA GLU A 193 -17.91 -18.69 13.42
C GLU A 193 -19.21 -18.04 12.96
N ARG A 194 -19.97 -18.71 12.08
CA ARG A 194 -21.32 -18.23 11.68
C ARG A 194 -21.29 -16.80 11.12
N CYS A 195 -20.31 -16.53 10.27
CA CYS A 195 -20.14 -15.22 9.61
C CYS A 195 -20.51 -15.28 8.13
N ASP A 196 -21.05 -14.19 7.62
CA ASP A 196 -21.29 -13.93 6.19
C ASP A 196 -20.21 -12.97 5.69
N ILE A 197 -19.39 -13.42 4.75
CA ILE A 197 -18.29 -12.63 4.19
C ILE A 197 -18.47 -12.54 2.69
N SER A 198 -18.69 -11.33 2.18
CA SER A 198 -18.98 -11.15 0.76
C SER A 198 -18.40 -9.92 0.08
N ARG A 199 -18.35 -9.93 -1.25
CA ARG A 199 -17.87 -8.78 -2.06
C ARG A 199 -16.49 -8.28 -1.62
N ALA A 200 -15.55 -9.21 -1.45
CA ALA A 200 -14.14 -8.91 -1.20
C ALA A 200 -13.37 -8.77 -2.53
N GLY A 201 -12.50 -7.76 -2.63
CA GLY A 201 -11.65 -7.49 -3.79
C GLY A 201 -10.49 -8.48 -3.98
N ASP A 202 -10.23 -9.33 -3.00
CA ASP A 202 -9.32 -10.48 -3.04
C ASP A 202 -9.98 -11.66 -2.30
N ALA A 203 -9.34 -12.25 -1.28
CA ALA A 203 -9.91 -13.36 -0.53
C ALA A 203 -10.96 -12.92 0.50
N GLY A 204 -11.98 -13.74 0.70
CA GLY A 204 -12.95 -13.51 1.79
C GLY A 204 -12.29 -13.66 3.16
N ILE A 205 -11.60 -14.78 3.39
CA ILE A 205 -10.77 -15.02 4.57
C ILE A 205 -9.36 -15.36 4.10
N ALA A 206 -8.35 -14.69 4.64
CA ALA A 206 -6.95 -14.96 4.38
C ALA A 206 -6.19 -15.27 5.66
N VAL A 207 -5.56 -16.45 5.69
CA VAL A 207 -4.72 -16.94 6.79
C VAL A 207 -3.26 -16.90 6.34
N ALA A 208 -2.43 -16.09 6.99
CA ALA A 208 -1.03 -15.90 6.64
C ALA A 208 -0.11 -15.98 7.88
N ASP A 209 1.18 -16.19 7.62
CA ASP A 209 2.28 -16.12 8.58
C ASP A 209 2.02 -16.83 9.92
N GLN A 210 2.19 -18.16 9.95
CA GLN A 210 2.09 -18.98 11.17
C GLN A 210 0.75 -18.82 11.92
N SER A 211 -0.35 -18.70 11.18
CA SER A 211 -1.71 -18.63 11.73
C SER A 211 -2.40 -20.00 11.67
N PHE A 212 -3.18 -20.34 12.71
CA PHE A 212 -3.85 -21.64 12.85
C PHE A 212 -5.31 -21.51 13.33
N PRO A 213 -6.17 -20.74 12.63
CA PRO A 213 -7.51 -20.43 13.13
C PRO A 213 -8.50 -21.60 13.00
N THR A 214 -9.63 -21.48 13.71
CA THR A 214 -10.83 -22.28 13.43
C THR A 214 -11.83 -21.43 12.64
N ILE A 215 -12.24 -21.90 11.46
CA ILE A 215 -13.25 -21.27 10.61
C ILE A 215 -14.43 -22.24 10.52
N ASP A 216 -15.60 -21.81 10.98
CA ASP A 216 -16.74 -22.69 11.26
C ASP A 216 -18.06 -22.08 10.82
N GLU A 217 -18.88 -22.84 10.10
CA GLU A 217 -20.23 -22.41 9.68
C GLU A 217 -20.25 -21.05 8.95
N CYS A 218 -19.16 -20.70 8.24
CA CYS A 218 -19.06 -19.44 7.52
C CYS A 218 -19.62 -19.56 6.10
N TRP A 219 -20.31 -18.52 5.64
CA TRP A 219 -20.68 -18.37 4.24
C TRP A 219 -19.79 -17.30 3.61
N VAL A 220 -18.93 -17.70 2.68
CA VAL A 220 -18.05 -16.80 1.95
C VAL A 220 -18.46 -16.75 0.49
N HIS A 221 -18.80 -15.58 -0.04
CA HIS A 221 -19.30 -15.50 -1.41
C HIS A 221 -19.04 -14.18 -2.14
N ASP A 222 -19.19 -14.18 -3.46
CA ASP A 222 -18.99 -12.99 -4.31
C ASP A 222 -17.60 -12.34 -4.15
N THR A 223 -16.53 -13.15 -4.01
CA THR A 223 -15.15 -12.64 -3.84
C THR A 223 -14.38 -12.70 -5.15
N GLN A 224 -13.51 -11.70 -5.41
CA GLN A 224 -12.67 -11.70 -6.61
C GLN A 224 -11.54 -12.73 -6.55
N GLY A 225 -11.04 -13.05 -5.34
CA GLY A 225 -10.10 -14.14 -5.07
C GLY A 225 -10.78 -15.39 -4.51
N PRO A 226 -10.02 -16.39 -4.04
CA PRO A 226 -10.57 -17.55 -3.33
C PRO A 226 -11.38 -17.13 -2.11
N GLY A 227 -12.47 -17.83 -1.80
CA GLY A 227 -13.24 -17.54 -0.60
C GLY A 227 -12.40 -17.66 0.66
N ILE A 228 -11.63 -18.74 0.80
CA ILE A 228 -10.72 -18.95 1.93
C ILE A 228 -9.33 -19.26 1.40
N THR A 229 -8.31 -18.52 1.84
CA THR A 229 -6.90 -18.79 1.53
C THR A 229 -6.14 -19.14 2.81
N VAL A 230 -5.29 -20.17 2.76
CA VAL A 230 -4.36 -20.53 3.82
C VAL A 230 -2.94 -20.56 3.26
N GLY A 231 -2.08 -19.69 3.78
CA GLY A 231 -0.70 -19.50 3.37
C GLY A 231 0.25 -20.59 3.87
N ARG A 232 1.50 -20.52 3.39
CA ARG A 232 2.54 -21.52 3.74
C ARG A 232 2.82 -21.50 5.24
N GLY A 233 3.05 -22.68 5.81
CA GLY A 233 3.30 -22.83 7.25
C GLY A 233 2.13 -22.45 8.15
N CYS A 234 0.95 -22.15 7.60
CA CYS A 234 -0.28 -21.93 8.34
C CYS A 234 -1.10 -23.22 8.40
N GLY A 235 -2.20 -23.22 9.15
CA GLY A 235 -3.08 -24.37 9.23
C GLY A 235 -4.39 -24.03 9.91
N GLY A 236 -4.94 -25.00 10.64
CA GLY A 236 -6.15 -24.83 11.42
C GLY A 236 -7.28 -25.74 10.94
N VAL A 237 -8.52 -25.35 11.21
CA VAL A 237 -9.71 -26.13 10.88
C VAL A 237 -10.67 -25.27 10.07
N VAL A 238 -11.13 -25.79 8.95
CA VAL A 238 -12.24 -25.21 8.17
C VAL A 238 -13.37 -26.23 8.16
N ARG A 239 -14.49 -25.93 8.79
CA ARG A 239 -15.60 -26.87 8.86
C ARG A 239 -16.93 -26.20 8.55
N ASN A 240 -17.83 -26.93 7.89
CA ASN A 240 -19.20 -26.50 7.62
C ASN A 240 -19.28 -25.14 6.90
N CYS A 241 -18.24 -24.78 6.14
CA CYS A 241 -18.18 -23.53 5.41
C CYS A 241 -18.75 -23.69 3.99
N ARG A 242 -19.53 -22.71 3.55
CA ARG A 242 -20.08 -22.60 2.20
C ARG A 242 -19.29 -21.54 1.45
N VAL A 243 -18.72 -21.91 0.31
CA VAL A 243 -17.96 -20.99 -0.55
C VAL A 243 -18.57 -20.96 -1.94
N GLU A 244 -19.05 -19.81 -2.38
CA GLU A 244 -19.83 -19.67 -3.62
C GLU A 244 -19.47 -18.40 -4.41
N ASN A 245 -19.51 -18.46 -5.74
CA ASN A 245 -19.22 -17.30 -6.59
C ASN A 245 -17.89 -16.60 -6.22
N THR A 246 -16.84 -17.40 -6.03
CA THR A 246 -15.48 -16.95 -5.72
C THR A 246 -14.53 -17.39 -6.84
N ALA A 247 -13.30 -16.86 -6.88
CA ALA A 247 -12.30 -17.46 -7.76
C ALA A 247 -12.02 -18.92 -7.37
N GLU A 248 -11.64 -19.72 -8.36
CA GLU A 248 -11.27 -21.12 -8.15
C GLU A 248 -9.77 -21.26 -7.87
N PRO A 249 -9.38 -22.12 -6.89
CA PRO A 249 -10.27 -22.92 -6.04
C PRO A 249 -10.95 -22.06 -4.95
N GLY A 250 -12.18 -22.40 -4.58
CA GLY A 250 -12.92 -21.63 -3.54
C GLY A 250 -12.25 -21.66 -2.16
N ILE A 251 -11.60 -22.79 -1.82
CA ILE A 251 -10.70 -22.87 -0.67
C ILE A 251 -9.31 -23.20 -1.21
N HIS A 252 -8.36 -22.29 -1.01
CA HIS A 252 -6.99 -22.40 -1.46
C HIS A 252 -6.06 -22.69 -0.28
N LEU A 253 -5.35 -23.81 -0.34
CA LEU A 253 -4.32 -24.18 0.63
C LEU A 253 -2.95 -24.12 -0.04
N ALA A 254 -2.03 -23.35 0.51
CA ALA A 254 -0.65 -23.31 0.05
C ALA A 254 0.09 -24.63 0.38
N GLU A 255 1.22 -24.85 -0.27
CA GLU A 255 2.13 -25.95 0.05
C GLU A 255 2.54 -25.91 1.54
N ASP A 256 2.55 -27.07 2.19
CA ASP A 256 2.77 -27.26 3.63
C ASP A 256 1.71 -26.67 4.58
N ALA A 257 0.59 -26.15 4.06
CA ALA A 257 -0.52 -25.74 4.91
C ALA A 257 -1.17 -26.98 5.59
N ARG A 258 -1.34 -26.91 6.91
CA ARG A 258 -1.89 -28.00 7.73
C ARG A 258 -3.32 -27.70 8.15
N THR A 259 -4.21 -27.64 7.16
CA THR A 259 -5.63 -27.32 7.40
C THR A 259 -6.49 -28.57 7.28
N GLU A 260 -7.26 -28.87 8.31
CA GLU A 260 -8.29 -29.90 8.27
C GLU A 260 -9.58 -29.30 7.71
N ILE A 261 -10.09 -29.85 6.60
CA ILE A 261 -11.35 -29.42 5.98
C ILE A 261 -12.41 -30.50 6.20
N THR A 262 -13.51 -30.16 6.84
CA THR A 262 -14.65 -31.07 7.07
C THR A 262 -15.97 -30.45 6.62
N GLN A 263 -16.89 -31.28 6.13
CA GLN A 263 -18.26 -30.87 5.78
C GLN A 263 -19.27 -31.83 6.40
N ASP A 264 -20.29 -31.31 7.05
CA ASP A 264 -21.46 -32.09 7.43
C ASP A 264 -22.28 -32.44 6.18
N SER A 265 -22.46 -33.74 5.98
CA SER A 265 -23.12 -34.34 4.83
C SER A 265 -24.65 -34.22 4.94
N ASP A 266 -25.22 -33.07 4.55
CA ASP A 266 -26.65 -32.97 4.22
C ASP A 266 -26.97 -31.70 3.37
N GLY A 267 -26.73 -31.76 2.05
CA GLY A 267 -27.17 -30.75 1.07
C GLY A 267 -26.31 -30.70 -0.22
N PRO A 268 -26.87 -30.45 -1.43
CA PRO A 268 -26.18 -30.70 -2.68
C PRO A 268 -25.34 -29.49 -3.13
N ALA A 269 -24.04 -29.52 -2.86
CA ALA A 269 -22.99 -29.00 -3.74
C ALA A 269 -21.64 -29.46 -3.19
N THR A 270 -21.02 -30.42 -3.88
CA THR A 270 -19.66 -30.87 -3.61
C THR A 270 -18.71 -29.68 -3.79
N PRO A 271 -17.93 -29.24 -2.77
CA PRO A 271 -16.79 -28.39 -3.03
C PRO A 271 -15.84 -29.20 -3.89
N GLN A 272 -15.42 -28.64 -5.02
CA GLN A 272 -14.25 -29.16 -5.69
C GLN A 272 -13.04 -28.84 -4.81
N VAL A 273 -12.71 -29.78 -3.91
CA VAL A 273 -11.42 -29.82 -3.22
C VAL A 273 -10.39 -30.22 -4.26
N GLY A 274 -9.95 -29.25 -5.04
CA GLY A 274 -8.80 -29.38 -5.93
C GLY A 274 -7.53 -29.19 -5.13
N ALA A 275 -6.92 -30.28 -4.66
CA ALA A 275 -5.51 -30.27 -4.26
C ALA A 275 -4.64 -30.09 -5.52
N ALA A 276 -4.56 -28.86 -6.01
CA ALA A 276 -3.61 -28.49 -7.04
C ALA A 276 -2.26 -28.26 -6.36
N LYS A 277 -1.23 -29.03 -6.77
CA LYS A 277 0.16 -28.74 -6.44
C LYS A 277 0.47 -27.29 -6.81
N ALA A 278 1.19 -26.59 -5.93
CA ALA A 278 1.68 -25.26 -6.18
C ALA A 278 2.42 -25.20 -7.52
N THR A 279 1.86 -24.39 -8.40
CA THR A 279 2.56 -23.71 -9.48
C THR A 279 2.29 -22.24 -9.21
N GLY A 280 3.31 -21.39 -9.26
CA GLY A 280 3.34 -20.01 -8.74
C GLY A 280 2.11 -19.15 -8.99
N GLY A 281 2.01 -18.05 -8.22
CA GLY A 281 0.86 -17.16 -8.19
C GLY A 281 0.21 -17.03 -9.57
N ARG A 282 -1.09 -17.33 -9.65
CA ARG A 282 -1.81 -17.50 -10.90
C ARG A 282 -1.45 -16.35 -11.83
N GLN A 283 -0.69 -16.66 -12.87
CA GLN A 283 -0.18 -15.66 -13.80
C GLN A 283 -1.37 -14.93 -14.41
N ASP A 284 -1.47 -13.65 -14.15
CA ASP A 284 -2.43 -12.78 -14.81
C ASP A 284 -1.91 -12.47 -16.20
N ALA A 285 -2.10 -13.42 -17.12
CA ALA A 285 -1.57 -13.33 -18.48
C ALA A 285 -2.06 -12.08 -19.22
N GLU A 286 -3.29 -11.63 -18.95
CA GLU A 286 -3.86 -10.41 -19.52
C GLU A 286 -3.14 -9.17 -18.98
N GLN A 287 -2.90 -9.12 -17.67
CA GLN A 287 -2.15 -8.02 -17.07
C GLN A 287 -0.67 -8.04 -17.48
N VAL A 288 -0.05 -9.21 -17.64
CA VAL A 288 1.32 -9.33 -18.17
C VAL A 288 1.39 -8.79 -19.59
N GLU A 289 0.46 -9.18 -20.47
CA GLU A 289 0.42 -8.69 -21.85
C GLU A 289 0.19 -7.18 -21.90
N LYS A 290 -0.71 -6.66 -21.07
CA LYS A 290 -0.94 -5.22 -20.93
C LYS A 290 0.32 -4.48 -20.49
N LEU A 291 1.01 -4.94 -19.46
CA LEU A 291 2.23 -4.30 -18.94
C LEU A 291 3.40 -4.37 -19.93
N LEU A 292 3.53 -5.48 -20.66
CA LEU A 292 4.49 -5.57 -21.77
C LEU A 292 4.11 -4.60 -22.90
N GLY A 293 2.82 -4.44 -23.18
CA GLY A 293 2.30 -3.42 -24.10
C GLY A 293 2.60 -1.98 -23.65
N GLU A 294 2.46 -1.69 -22.35
CA GLU A 294 2.82 -0.41 -21.75
C GLU A 294 4.32 -0.13 -21.89
N LEU A 295 5.16 -1.13 -21.59
CA LEU A 295 6.61 -1.08 -21.80
C LEU A 295 6.94 -0.81 -23.28
N ASP A 296 6.28 -1.49 -24.20
CA ASP A 296 6.46 -1.29 -25.64
C ASP A 296 6.02 0.08 -26.13
N GLY A 297 4.96 0.61 -25.54
CA GLY A 297 4.47 1.97 -25.78
C GLY A 297 5.41 3.06 -25.29
N MET A 298 6.43 2.76 -24.47
CA MET A 298 7.46 3.73 -24.11
C MET A 298 8.29 4.10 -25.35
N ILE A 299 8.62 5.38 -25.51
CA ILE A 299 9.41 5.83 -26.67
C ILE A 299 10.85 5.33 -26.50
N GLY A 300 11.45 4.76 -27.55
CA GLY A 300 12.86 4.32 -27.52
C GLY A 300 13.11 3.07 -26.66
N LEU A 301 14.26 3.03 -25.98
CA LEU A 301 14.66 2.00 -25.01
C LEU A 301 14.75 0.57 -25.56
N ALA A 302 15.16 0.38 -26.81
CA ALA A 302 15.18 -0.94 -27.45
C ALA A 302 16.05 -1.97 -26.71
N GLY A 303 17.18 -1.56 -26.14
CA GLY A 303 18.03 -2.40 -25.29
C GLY A 303 17.33 -2.83 -24.01
N VAL A 304 16.85 -1.87 -23.22
CA VAL A 304 16.10 -2.09 -21.97
C VAL A 304 14.89 -2.99 -22.19
N LYS A 305 14.08 -2.74 -23.23
CA LYS A 305 12.90 -3.53 -23.56
C LYS A 305 13.23 -4.99 -23.87
N ARG A 306 14.37 -5.23 -24.53
CA ARG A 306 14.84 -6.59 -24.83
C ARG A 306 15.32 -7.29 -23.58
N GLU A 307 16.06 -6.59 -22.74
CA GLU A 307 16.59 -7.13 -21.48
C GLU A 307 15.46 -7.48 -20.51
N VAL A 308 14.49 -6.57 -20.32
CA VAL A 308 13.31 -6.83 -19.49
C VAL A 308 12.51 -8.01 -20.03
N ARG A 309 12.29 -8.14 -21.35
CA ARG A 309 11.64 -9.32 -21.92
C ARG A 309 12.41 -10.60 -21.64
N ALA A 310 13.72 -10.61 -21.88
CA ALA A 310 14.55 -11.78 -21.61
C ALA A 310 14.48 -12.20 -20.13
N LEU A 311 14.37 -11.23 -19.21
CA LEU A 311 14.12 -11.51 -17.79
C LEU A 311 12.77 -12.16 -17.56
N ILE A 312 11.70 -11.59 -18.13
CA ILE A 312 10.35 -12.15 -17.99
C ILE A 312 10.28 -13.57 -18.58
N ASP A 313 10.85 -13.79 -19.76
CA ASP A 313 10.89 -15.10 -20.42
C ASP A 313 11.65 -16.13 -19.55
N GLU A 314 12.81 -15.74 -18.99
CA GLU A 314 13.57 -16.60 -18.08
C GLU A 314 12.77 -16.93 -16.82
N LEU A 315 12.11 -15.94 -16.23
CA LEU A 315 11.30 -16.12 -15.02
C LEU A 315 10.10 -17.04 -15.28
N GLN A 316 9.41 -16.87 -16.41
CA GLN A 316 8.32 -17.75 -16.85
C GLN A 316 8.79 -19.19 -17.07
N VAL A 317 9.90 -19.39 -17.77
CA VAL A 317 10.48 -20.73 -17.99
C VAL A 317 10.89 -21.38 -16.67
N ASN A 318 11.50 -20.63 -15.76
CA ASN A 318 11.84 -21.15 -14.45
C ASN A 318 10.60 -21.51 -13.63
N GLU A 319 9.51 -20.77 -13.78
CA GLU A 319 8.25 -21.12 -13.13
C GLU A 319 7.64 -22.40 -13.69
N TRP A 320 7.64 -22.60 -15.01
CA TRP A 320 7.23 -23.88 -15.63
C TRP A 320 8.13 -25.05 -15.21
N ARG A 321 9.43 -24.80 -15.01
CA ARG A 321 10.33 -25.83 -14.49
C ARG A 321 9.97 -26.19 -13.04
N ARG A 322 9.68 -25.20 -12.19
CA ARG A 322 9.24 -25.43 -10.80
C ARG A 322 7.92 -26.18 -10.75
N SER A 323 6.95 -25.85 -11.62
CA SER A 323 5.66 -26.55 -11.68
C SER A 323 5.79 -28.03 -12.02
N GLU A 324 6.79 -28.38 -12.82
CA GLU A 324 7.12 -29.77 -13.16
C GLU A 324 8.05 -30.45 -12.13
N GLY A 325 8.34 -29.79 -11.01
CA GLY A 325 9.24 -30.29 -9.96
C GLY A 325 10.71 -30.35 -10.38
N LEU A 326 11.09 -29.65 -11.45
CA LEU A 326 12.47 -29.57 -11.92
C LEU A 326 13.25 -28.53 -11.14
N SER A 327 14.51 -28.83 -10.83
CA SER A 327 15.40 -27.87 -10.18
C SER A 327 15.64 -26.66 -11.10
N VAL A 328 15.49 -25.48 -10.52
CA VAL A 328 15.94 -24.20 -11.07
C VAL A 328 17.06 -23.65 -10.20
N GLY A 329 18.01 -22.96 -10.83
CA GLY A 329 19.06 -22.24 -10.09
C GLY A 329 18.47 -21.12 -9.25
N ALA A 330 19.27 -20.58 -8.32
CA ALA A 330 18.93 -19.34 -7.65
C ALA A 330 18.92 -18.19 -8.68
N VAL A 331 17.76 -17.62 -8.96
CA VAL A 331 17.62 -16.44 -9.81
C VAL A 331 17.50 -15.23 -8.91
N SER A 332 18.44 -14.30 -9.02
CA SER A 332 18.32 -13.00 -8.35
C SER A 332 17.32 -12.13 -9.10
N HIS A 333 16.35 -11.55 -8.39
CA HIS A 333 15.42 -10.57 -8.93
C HIS A 333 15.97 -9.13 -8.86
N HIS A 334 17.18 -8.96 -8.35
CA HIS A 334 17.80 -7.67 -8.12
C HIS A 334 18.46 -7.13 -9.40
N LEU A 335 18.22 -5.85 -9.69
CA LEU A 335 18.67 -5.22 -10.93
C LEU A 335 19.46 -3.94 -10.67
N VAL A 336 20.38 -3.63 -11.58
CA VAL A 336 21.10 -2.34 -11.61
C VAL A 336 20.63 -1.57 -12.83
N PHE A 337 20.09 -0.36 -12.61
CA PHE A 337 19.67 0.55 -13.67
C PHE A 337 20.69 1.68 -13.82
N ALA A 338 21.50 1.60 -14.87
CA ALA A 338 22.58 2.54 -15.14
C ALA A 338 22.21 3.44 -16.33
N GLY A 339 22.33 4.76 -16.19
CA GLY A 339 22.19 5.68 -17.32
C GLY A 339 21.87 7.11 -16.91
N ALA A 340 21.83 8.01 -17.88
CA ALA A 340 21.59 9.44 -17.67
C ALA A 340 20.21 9.73 -17.05
N PRO A 341 19.98 10.93 -16.46
CA PRO A 341 18.70 11.29 -15.87
C PRO A 341 17.63 11.43 -16.95
N GLY A 342 16.37 11.13 -16.60
CA GLY A 342 15.25 11.29 -17.53
C GLY A 342 15.19 10.27 -18.68
N THR A 343 15.94 9.17 -18.58
CA THR A 343 15.89 8.05 -19.55
C THR A 343 14.76 7.06 -19.26
N GLY A 344 14.08 7.15 -18.11
CA GLY A 344 12.90 6.32 -17.80
C GLY A 344 13.12 5.20 -16.78
N LYS A 345 14.27 5.17 -16.09
CA LYS A 345 14.63 4.19 -15.05
C LYS A 345 13.49 3.89 -14.05
N THR A 346 12.99 4.91 -13.35
CA THR A 346 11.93 4.77 -12.35
C THR A 346 10.62 4.23 -12.94
N THR A 347 10.28 4.65 -14.17
CA THR A 347 9.07 4.17 -14.87
C THR A 347 9.18 2.69 -15.21
N VAL A 348 10.32 2.26 -15.78
CA VAL A 348 10.57 0.85 -16.08
C VAL A 348 10.62 0.00 -14.81
N ALA A 349 11.17 0.54 -13.72
CA ALA A 349 11.23 -0.16 -12.43
C ALA A 349 9.83 -0.44 -11.87
N ARG A 350 8.90 0.51 -11.98
CA ARG A 350 7.49 0.34 -11.60
C ARG A 350 6.81 -0.73 -12.44
N ILE A 351 6.97 -0.69 -13.77
CA ILE A 351 6.41 -1.70 -14.68
C ILE A 351 6.99 -3.09 -14.35
N TYR A 352 8.30 -3.19 -14.10
CA TYR A 352 8.94 -4.45 -13.73
C TYR A 352 8.38 -5.02 -12.42
N GLY A 353 8.18 -4.19 -11.39
CA GLY A 353 7.53 -4.64 -10.15
C GLY A 353 6.10 -5.16 -10.37
N GLN A 354 5.32 -4.48 -11.21
CA GLN A 354 3.98 -4.94 -11.58
C GLN A 354 4.01 -6.22 -12.41
N LEU A 355 5.01 -6.41 -13.28
CA LEU A 355 5.22 -7.66 -14.02
C LEU A 355 5.55 -8.81 -13.06
N LEU A 356 6.44 -8.61 -12.08
CA LEU A 356 6.74 -9.63 -11.07
C LEU A 356 5.51 -10.03 -10.26
N LYS A 357 4.64 -9.07 -9.91
CA LYS A 357 3.34 -9.34 -9.29
C LYS A 357 2.44 -10.16 -10.21
N ALA A 358 2.26 -9.71 -11.45
CA ALA A 358 1.37 -10.36 -12.42
C ALA A 358 1.83 -11.77 -12.79
N LEU A 359 3.13 -12.05 -12.71
CA LEU A 359 3.72 -13.37 -12.90
C LEU A 359 3.68 -14.26 -11.63
N GLY A 360 3.17 -13.74 -10.52
CA GLY A 360 3.08 -14.47 -9.25
C GLY A 360 4.42 -14.69 -8.55
N ILE A 361 5.45 -13.93 -8.92
CA ILE A 361 6.82 -14.03 -8.36
C ILE A 361 6.89 -13.28 -7.04
N LEU A 362 6.30 -12.07 -7.00
CA LEU A 362 6.16 -11.29 -5.78
C LEU A 362 4.67 -11.22 -5.41
N PRO A 363 4.32 -11.34 -4.12
CA PRO A 363 2.92 -11.34 -3.69
C PRO A 363 2.24 -9.99 -3.91
N ASN A 364 3.00 -8.88 -3.88
CA ASN A 364 2.52 -7.51 -4.05
C ASN A 364 3.23 -6.83 -5.23
N GLY A 365 2.71 -5.67 -5.64
CA GLY A 365 3.32 -4.80 -6.66
C GLY A 365 3.80 -3.48 -6.07
N ASN A 366 3.99 -3.44 -4.75
CA ASN A 366 4.33 -2.23 -4.02
C ASN A 366 5.67 -1.70 -4.52
N PHE A 367 5.76 -0.39 -4.72
CA PHE A 367 6.96 0.27 -5.22
C PHE A 367 7.41 1.32 -4.22
N ARG A 368 8.51 1.04 -3.52
CA ARG A 368 9.10 1.93 -2.52
C ARG A 368 10.35 2.59 -3.11
N GLU A 369 10.23 3.88 -3.41
CA GLU A 369 11.32 4.71 -3.92
C GLU A 369 12.02 5.42 -2.78
N VAL A 370 13.34 5.27 -2.69
CA VAL A 370 14.17 5.81 -1.61
C VAL A 370 15.51 6.34 -2.12
N SER A 371 16.12 7.21 -1.33
CA SER A 371 17.45 7.79 -1.55
C SER A 371 18.37 7.51 -0.36
N ARG A 372 19.64 7.94 -0.44
CA ARG A 372 20.57 7.89 0.70
C ARG A 372 19.99 8.47 1.99
N ARG A 373 19.20 9.54 1.90
CA ARG A 373 18.64 10.22 3.09
C ARG A 373 17.65 9.34 3.85
N ASP A 374 16.97 8.45 3.13
CA ASP A 374 15.96 7.57 3.68
C ASP A 374 16.59 6.33 4.32
N LEU A 375 17.76 5.92 3.84
CA LEU A 375 18.46 4.74 4.32
C LEU A 375 19.46 5.02 5.45
N VAL A 376 20.08 6.21 5.46
CA VAL A 376 21.16 6.54 6.39
C VAL A 376 20.66 7.33 7.60
N GLY A 377 21.04 6.89 8.80
CA GLY A 377 20.73 7.56 10.07
C GLY A 377 21.64 8.75 10.36
N GLN A 378 21.22 9.63 11.28
CA GLN A 378 22.04 10.76 11.73
C GLN A 378 22.96 10.43 12.91
N TYR A 379 22.73 9.28 13.56
CA TYR A 379 23.41 8.83 14.78
C TYR A 379 23.91 7.39 14.61
N ILE A 380 24.98 7.04 15.33
CA ILE A 380 25.58 5.70 15.32
C ILE A 380 24.54 4.64 15.71
N GLY A 381 24.45 3.55 14.95
CA GLY A 381 23.54 2.42 15.19
C GLY A 381 22.12 2.59 14.63
N HIS A 382 21.71 3.80 14.24
CA HIS A 382 20.38 4.03 13.65
C HIS A 382 20.30 3.68 12.16
N THR A 383 21.43 3.55 11.47
CA THR A 383 21.42 3.32 10.01
C THR A 383 20.94 1.92 9.68
N ALA A 384 21.42 0.89 10.39
CA ALA A 384 20.96 -0.48 10.19
C ALA A 384 19.45 -0.63 10.42
N GLU A 385 18.93 -0.05 11.52
CA GLU A 385 17.49 -0.06 11.83
C GLU A 385 16.67 0.63 10.74
N LYS A 386 17.13 1.79 10.27
CA LYS A 386 16.43 2.56 9.24
C LYS A 386 16.43 1.84 7.89
N ALA A 387 17.57 1.28 7.48
CA ALA A 387 17.68 0.48 6.27
C ALA A 387 16.80 -0.77 6.33
N ALA A 388 16.75 -1.46 7.48
CA ALA A 388 15.88 -2.61 7.70
C ALA A 388 14.39 -2.23 7.63
N SER A 389 13.98 -1.16 8.30
CA SER A 389 12.60 -0.66 8.26
C SER A 389 12.15 -0.35 6.83
N VAL A 390 12.99 0.35 6.06
CA VAL A 390 12.70 0.67 4.66
C VAL A 390 12.62 -0.58 3.79
N PHE A 391 13.47 -1.58 4.05
CA PHE A 391 13.43 -2.85 3.33
C PHE A 391 12.16 -3.64 3.65
N ASP A 392 11.78 -3.71 4.94
CA ASP A 392 10.55 -4.38 5.39
C ASP A 392 9.29 -3.72 4.83
N GLU A 393 9.25 -2.39 4.74
CA GLU A 393 8.17 -1.66 4.06
C GLU A 393 8.02 -2.03 2.57
N ALA A 394 9.13 -2.44 1.93
CA ALA A 394 9.15 -2.85 0.54
C ALA A 394 8.89 -4.36 0.34
N ARG A 395 8.68 -5.13 1.42
CA ARG A 395 8.43 -6.58 1.34
C ARG A 395 7.20 -6.93 0.51
N GLY A 396 7.38 -7.96 -0.28
CA GLY A 396 6.43 -8.39 -1.29
C GLY A 396 6.44 -7.54 -2.56
N GLY A 397 7.33 -6.55 -2.71
CA GLY A 397 7.36 -5.65 -3.86
C GLY A 397 8.78 -5.25 -4.29
N VAL A 398 8.92 -4.02 -4.78
CA VAL A 398 10.18 -3.45 -5.30
C VAL A 398 10.70 -2.35 -4.37
N LEU A 399 11.95 -2.50 -3.94
CA LEU A 399 12.72 -1.43 -3.30
C LEU A 399 13.60 -0.76 -4.36
N PHE A 400 13.27 0.48 -4.73
CA PHE A 400 14.04 1.26 -5.71
C PHE A 400 14.89 2.30 -5.00
N ILE A 401 16.22 2.17 -5.12
CA ILE A 401 17.20 3.07 -4.50
C ILE A 401 17.78 3.97 -5.59
N ASP A 402 17.35 5.24 -5.61
CA ASP A 402 17.86 6.23 -6.55
C ASP A 402 19.20 6.80 -6.09
N GLU A 403 20.07 7.07 -7.06
CA GLU A 403 21.46 7.51 -6.86
C GLU A 403 22.21 6.65 -5.80
N ALA A 404 22.10 5.32 -5.91
CA ALA A 404 22.60 4.37 -4.91
C ALA A 404 24.11 4.49 -4.64
N TYR A 405 24.89 4.88 -5.66
CA TYR A 405 26.33 5.16 -5.53
C TYR A 405 26.65 6.20 -4.45
N THR A 406 25.69 7.06 -4.08
CA THR A 406 25.90 8.02 -3.00
C THR A 406 26.12 7.33 -1.66
N LEU A 407 25.69 6.07 -1.48
CA LEU A 407 25.90 5.27 -0.26
C LEU A 407 27.39 4.93 -0.04
N SER A 408 28.15 4.61 -1.11
CA SER A 408 29.56 4.19 -1.02
C SER A 408 30.57 5.34 -1.04
N ARG A 409 30.16 6.57 -1.39
CA ARG A 409 31.09 7.72 -1.48
C ARG A 409 31.71 8.05 -0.12
N SER A 410 33.04 7.97 -0.05
CA SER A 410 33.86 8.14 1.16
C SER A 410 34.15 9.61 1.56
N GLY A 411 33.29 10.55 1.17
CA GLY A 411 33.62 12.00 1.14
C GLY A 411 33.43 12.80 2.43
N GLY A 412 33.16 12.19 3.58
CA GLY A 412 32.97 12.91 4.85
C GLY A 412 32.80 12.01 6.07
N SER A 413 32.67 12.59 7.25
CA SER A 413 32.51 11.92 8.57
C SER A 413 31.26 11.01 8.72
N GLY A 414 30.58 10.67 7.62
CA GLY A 414 29.46 9.75 7.53
C GLY A 414 29.63 8.67 6.45
N ALA A 415 30.87 8.40 6.02
CA ALA A 415 31.20 7.28 5.14
C ALA A 415 30.83 5.93 5.79
N ASP A 416 31.12 5.79 7.09
CA ASP A 416 30.86 4.57 7.86
C ASP A 416 29.36 4.21 7.90
N PHE A 417 28.49 5.22 7.98
CA PHE A 417 27.03 4.99 7.99
C PHE A 417 26.49 4.56 6.62
N GLY A 418 27.07 5.05 5.52
CA GLY A 418 26.67 4.62 4.18
C GLY A 418 27.02 3.16 3.93
N GLN A 419 28.20 2.74 4.38
CA GLN A 419 28.63 1.35 4.31
C GLN A 419 27.75 0.44 5.19
N GLU A 420 27.40 0.88 6.40
CA GLU A 420 26.49 0.15 7.30
C GLU A 420 25.11 -0.12 6.65
N ALA A 421 24.58 0.85 5.90
CA ALA A 421 23.34 0.67 5.14
C ALA A 421 23.51 -0.38 4.03
N ILE A 422 24.62 -0.32 3.28
CA ILE A 422 24.94 -1.30 2.22
C ILE A 422 25.02 -2.71 2.80
N ASP A 423 25.77 -2.89 3.88
CA ASP A 423 25.99 -4.21 4.49
C ASP A 423 24.68 -4.79 5.03
N THR A 424 23.82 -3.94 5.61
CA THR A 424 22.47 -4.31 6.05
C THR A 424 21.60 -4.75 4.87
N LEU A 425 21.58 -3.97 3.78
CA LEU A 425 20.80 -4.31 2.58
C LEU A 425 21.30 -5.61 1.93
N VAL A 426 22.61 -5.81 1.80
CA VAL A 426 23.19 -7.04 1.23
C VAL A 426 22.80 -8.27 2.04
N LYS A 427 22.76 -8.15 3.38
CA LYS A 427 22.30 -9.23 4.25
C LYS A 427 20.81 -9.54 4.03
N LEU A 428 19.96 -8.50 4.05
CA LEU A 428 18.51 -8.67 3.86
C LEU A 428 18.15 -9.20 2.47
N MET A 429 18.88 -8.78 1.44
CA MET A 429 18.75 -9.31 0.08
C MET A 429 19.05 -10.80 0.00
N GLU A 430 20.00 -11.31 0.79
CA GLU A 430 20.29 -12.74 0.85
C GLU A 430 19.20 -13.50 1.62
N ASP A 431 18.81 -12.98 2.78
CA ASP A 431 17.85 -13.63 3.68
C ASP A 431 16.42 -13.65 3.09
N HIS A 432 16.05 -12.64 2.28
CA HIS A 432 14.71 -12.43 1.74
C HIS A 432 14.66 -12.33 0.20
N ARG A 433 15.55 -13.07 -0.47
CA ARG A 433 15.76 -13.06 -1.93
C ARG A 433 14.51 -13.25 -2.81
N ASP A 434 13.53 -14.02 -2.34
CA ASP A 434 12.31 -14.35 -3.09
C ASP A 434 11.11 -13.47 -2.64
N GLU A 435 11.33 -12.52 -1.72
CA GLU A 435 10.29 -11.68 -1.14
C GLU A 435 10.38 -10.21 -1.57
N VAL A 436 11.54 -9.76 -2.08
CA VAL A 436 11.78 -8.37 -2.50
C VAL A 436 12.64 -8.33 -3.75
N ALA A 437 12.27 -7.48 -4.71
CA ALA A 437 13.16 -7.09 -5.79
C ALA A 437 13.81 -5.73 -5.50
N VAL A 438 15.08 -5.73 -5.13
CA VAL A 438 15.87 -4.49 -4.98
C VAL A 438 16.40 -4.02 -6.34
N ILE A 439 16.14 -2.76 -6.68
CA ILE A 439 16.66 -2.10 -7.88
C ILE A 439 17.49 -0.90 -7.45
N VAL A 440 18.78 -0.90 -7.78
CA VAL A 440 19.66 0.25 -7.56
C VAL A 440 19.82 1.03 -8.86
N ALA A 441 19.68 2.35 -8.79
CA ALA A 441 19.75 3.22 -9.96
C ALA A 441 20.80 4.33 -9.81
N GLY A 442 21.38 4.74 -10.94
CA GLY A 442 22.34 5.84 -10.98
C GLY A 442 22.95 6.07 -12.36
N TYR A 443 23.97 6.93 -12.39
CA TYR A 443 24.78 7.19 -13.58
C TYR A 443 25.70 6.00 -13.90
N THR A 444 25.99 5.77 -15.18
CA THR A 444 26.69 4.57 -15.63
C THR A 444 28.09 4.42 -15.03
N GLY A 445 28.87 5.51 -14.96
CA GLY A 445 30.21 5.48 -14.38
C GLY A 445 30.19 5.17 -12.88
N GLU A 446 29.37 5.91 -12.14
CA GLU A 446 29.26 5.83 -10.69
C GLU A 446 28.68 4.50 -10.21
N MET A 447 27.76 3.89 -10.98
CA MET A 447 27.23 2.57 -10.64
C MET A 447 28.27 1.46 -10.80
N ARG A 448 29.22 1.58 -11.73
CA ARG A 448 30.36 0.64 -11.82
C ARG A 448 31.23 0.74 -10.57
N GLU A 449 31.60 1.95 -10.17
CA GLU A 449 32.37 2.19 -8.94
C GLU A 449 31.63 1.70 -7.69
N PHE A 450 30.31 1.87 -7.62
CA PHE A 450 29.47 1.39 -6.52
C PHE A 450 29.47 -0.13 -6.38
N LEU A 451 29.37 -0.87 -7.49
CA LEU A 451 29.41 -2.33 -7.46
C LEU A 451 30.82 -2.85 -7.14
N ASP A 452 31.86 -2.19 -7.64
CA ASP A 452 33.26 -2.54 -7.35
C ASP A 452 33.65 -2.29 -5.89
N ALA A 453 32.97 -1.35 -5.21
CA ALA A 453 33.23 -1.00 -3.82
C ALA A 453 32.86 -2.12 -2.82
N ASN A 454 31.93 -3.02 -3.16
CA ASN A 454 31.53 -4.13 -2.30
C ASN A 454 31.29 -5.42 -3.11
N PRO A 455 32.14 -6.45 -2.97
CA PRO A 455 31.97 -7.73 -3.66
C PRO A 455 30.61 -8.40 -3.40
N GLY A 456 30.00 -8.15 -2.23
CA GLY A 456 28.65 -8.58 -1.90
C GLY A 456 27.64 -8.03 -2.90
N LEU A 457 27.66 -6.71 -3.17
CA LEU A 457 26.77 -6.08 -4.14
C LEU A 457 26.91 -6.70 -5.53
N ALA A 458 28.14 -6.83 -6.04
CA ALA A 458 28.39 -7.40 -7.37
C ALA A 458 27.85 -8.84 -7.51
N SER A 459 27.88 -9.64 -6.44
CA SER A 459 27.37 -11.01 -6.47
C SER A 459 25.83 -11.11 -6.39
N ARG A 460 25.14 -10.18 -5.72
CA ARG A 460 23.66 -10.18 -5.61
C ARG A 460 22.99 -9.45 -6.78
N PHE A 461 23.65 -8.46 -7.36
CA PHE A 461 23.21 -7.72 -8.54
C PHE A 461 23.79 -8.35 -9.82
N ALA A 462 23.21 -9.48 -10.22
CA ALA A 462 23.73 -10.25 -11.36
C ALA A 462 23.48 -9.60 -12.73
N LYS A 463 22.57 -8.61 -12.82
CA LYS A 463 22.11 -8.06 -14.10
C LYS A 463 22.09 -6.54 -14.11
N ASN A 464 22.75 -5.99 -15.12
CA ASN A 464 22.91 -4.56 -15.35
C ASN A 464 22.13 -4.17 -16.60
N ILE A 465 21.16 -3.26 -16.43
CA ILE A 465 20.36 -2.69 -17.52
C ILE A 465 20.84 -1.27 -17.79
N GLU A 466 21.36 -1.05 -18.99
CA GLU A 466 21.86 0.25 -19.44
C GLU A 466 20.75 1.04 -20.17
N PHE A 467 20.55 2.28 -19.72
CA PHE A 467 19.58 3.23 -20.23
C PHE A 467 20.30 4.31 -21.03
N GLU A 468 20.33 4.12 -22.35
CA GLU A 468 20.94 5.04 -23.30
C GLU A 468 20.18 6.37 -23.41
N ASN A 469 20.90 7.41 -23.83
CA ASN A 469 20.32 8.70 -24.18
C ASN A 469 19.33 8.56 -25.36
N TYR A 470 18.24 9.31 -25.31
CA TYR A 470 17.28 9.37 -26.42
C TYR A 470 17.88 10.09 -27.63
N SER A 471 17.59 9.56 -28.82
CA SER A 471 17.91 10.24 -30.08
C SER A 471 17.10 11.54 -30.24
N PRO A 472 17.55 12.49 -31.08
CA PRO A 472 16.77 13.69 -31.39
C PRO A 472 15.31 13.40 -31.76
N GLU A 473 15.08 12.40 -32.61
CA GLU A 473 13.76 12.00 -33.08
C GLU A 473 12.91 11.40 -31.95
N GLN A 474 13.54 10.72 -31.00
CA GLN A 474 12.86 10.23 -29.80
C GLN A 474 12.50 11.39 -28.87
N LEU A 475 13.36 12.38 -28.69
CA LEU A 475 13.11 13.57 -27.87
C LEU A 475 11.99 14.46 -28.44
N VAL A 476 11.88 14.58 -29.75
CA VAL A 476 10.73 15.24 -30.41
C VAL A 476 9.43 14.50 -30.07
N ARG A 477 9.41 13.17 -30.24
CA ARG A 477 8.23 12.36 -29.88
C ARG A 477 7.88 12.44 -28.39
N ILE A 478 8.88 12.48 -27.52
CA ILE A 478 8.69 12.66 -26.07
C ILE A 478 8.08 14.03 -25.80
N SER A 479 8.60 15.09 -26.44
CA SER A 479 8.06 16.44 -26.33
C SER A 479 6.60 16.50 -26.77
N ALA A 480 6.25 15.90 -27.91
CA ALA A 480 4.89 15.83 -28.40
C ALA A 480 3.96 15.07 -27.42
N ARG A 481 4.42 13.96 -26.83
CA ARG A 481 3.66 13.19 -25.85
C ARG A 481 3.42 13.96 -24.55
N ILE A 482 4.43 14.68 -24.05
CA ILE A 482 4.30 15.53 -22.85
C ILE A 482 3.35 16.70 -23.13
N ALA A 483 3.49 17.35 -24.29
CA ALA A 483 2.61 18.44 -24.70
C ALA A 483 1.15 17.96 -24.76
N GLY A 484 0.88 16.85 -25.45
CA GLY A 484 -0.47 16.29 -25.57
C GLY A 484 -1.10 15.85 -24.25
N GLY A 485 -0.30 15.38 -23.29
CA GLY A 485 -0.77 15.04 -21.94
C GLY A 485 -1.22 16.26 -21.13
N ASP A 486 -0.71 17.43 -21.46
CA ASP A 486 -1.05 18.71 -20.83
C ASP A 486 -2.00 19.55 -21.71
N ASP A 487 -2.75 18.90 -22.60
CA ASP A 487 -3.68 19.50 -23.56
C ASP A 487 -3.04 20.46 -24.59
N TYR A 488 -1.72 20.42 -24.79
CA TYR A 488 -1.04 21.22 -25.82
C TYR A 488 -0.87 20.47 -27.14
N ARG A 489 -0.90 21.21 -28.24
CA ARG A 489 -0.61 20.77 -29.61
C ARG A 489 0.57 21.56 -30.16
N LEU A 490 1.47 20.83 -30.80
CA LEU A 490 2.60 21.40 -31.54
C LEU A 490 2.16 21.69 -32.97
N THR A 491 2.55 22.83 -33.54
CA THR A 491 2.34 23.13 -34.96
C THR A 491 3.25 22.29 -35.85
N GLU A 492 2.88 22.07 -37.12
CA GLU A 492 3.63 21.18 -38.04
C GLU A 492 5.10 21.62 -38.27
N ASP A 493 5.38 22.91 -38.22
CA ASP A 493 6.71 23.51 -38.34
C ASP A 493 7.58 23.31 -37.08
N LEU A 494 6.96 23.01 -35.94
CA LEU A 494 7.63 22.90 -34.65
C LEU A 494 8.42 21.59 -34.51
N ASP A 495 7.94 20.51 -35.12
CA ASP A 495 8.63 19.20 -35.07
C ASP A 495 10.01 19.26 -35.71
N SER A 496 10.13 19.94 -36.85
CA SER A 496 11.41 20.12 -37.56
C SER A 496 12.38 21.00 -36.77
N ALA A 497 11.86 22.09 -36.17
CA ALA A 497 12.67 23.00 -35.36
C ALA A 497 13.13 22.36 -34.04
N LEU A 498 12.27 21.56 -33.39
CA LEU A 498 12.65 20.77 -32.22
C LEU A 498 13.70 19.73 -32.58
N LEU A 499 13.56 19.05 -33.73
CA LEU A 499 14.55 18.08 -34.19
C LEU A 499 15.93 18.73 -34.39
N GLU A 500 15.97 19.87 -35.08
CA GLU A 500 17.20 20.64 -35.28
C GLU A 500 17.80 21.09 -33.94
N TRP A 501 16.97 21.59 -33.01
CA TRP A 501 17.44 21.97 -31.69
C TRP A 501 18.06 20.79 -30.94
N PHE A 502 17.33 19.68 -30.80
CA PHE A 502 17.84 18.48 -30.13
C PHE A 502 19.07 17.90 -30.83
N ALA A 503 19.21 18.02 -32.15
CA ALA A 503 20.40 17.55 -32.86
C ALA A 503 21.67 18.31 -32.46
N HIS A 504 21.57 19.59 -32.09
CA HIS A 504 22.69 20.44 -31.68
C HIS A 504 22.98 20.41 -30.17
N VAL A 505 22.08 19.88 -29.35
CA VAL A 505 22.30 19.74 -27.90
C VAL A 505 23.27 18.58 -27.65
N GLU A 506 24.34 18.85 -26.91
CA GLU A 506 25.28 17.84 -26.47
C GLU A 506 24.59 16.86 -25.50
N ARG A 507 24.76 15.56 -25.76
CA ARG A 507 24.13 14.48 -25.00
C ARG A 507 25.18 13.60 -24.35
N ASP A 508 25.88 14.17 -23.38
CA ASP A 508 26.80 13.43 -22.53
C ASP A 508 26.05 12.51 -21.54
N ASP A 509 26.79 11.80 -20.69
CA ASP A 509 26.23 10.86 -19.71
C ASP A 509 25.40 11.53 -18.61
N ASN A 510 25.45 12.86 -18.51
CA ASN A 510 24.70 13.67 -17.54
C ASN A 510 23.48 14.36 -18.15
N PHE A 511 23.24 14.18 -19.46
CA PHE A 511 22.15 14.82 -20.17
C PHE A 511 20.77 14.41 -19.61
N GLY A 512 19.91 15.39 -19.33
CA GLY A 512 18.64 15.15 -18.63
C GLY A 512 17.50 14.54 -19.48
N ASN A 513 17.70 14.26 -20.77
CA ASN A 513 16.75 13.55 -21.63
C ASN A 513 15.30 14.10 -21.56
N ALA A 514 14.33 13.29 -21.13
CA ALA A 514 12.94 13.71 -21.00
C ALA A 514 12.75 14.86 -20.00
N ARG A 515 13.65 15.02 -19.00
CA ARG A 515 13.67 16.18 -18.11
C ARG A 515 14.04 17.45 -18.88
N GLU A 516 14.97 17.39 -19.83
CA GLU A 516 15.31 18.54 -20.69
C GLU A 516 14.18 18.87 -21.66
N ALA A 517 13.53 17.86 -22.25
CA ALA A 517 12.34 18.05 -23.07
C ALA A 517 11.22 18.76 -22.28
N ARG A 518 10.96 18.34 -21.03
CA ARG A 518 9.99 18.99 -20.14
C ARG A 518 10.37 20.44 -19.84
N LYS A 519 11.63 20.71 -19.46
CA LYS A 519 12.12 22.07 -19.21
C LYS A 519 11.95 22.97 -20.43
N LEU A 520 12.22 22.46 -21.64
CA LEU A 520 12.01 23.23 -22.86
C LEU A 520 10.53 23.58 -23.06
N LEU A 521 9.63 22.62 -22.91
CA LEU A 521 8.19 22.85 -23.03
C LEU A 521 7.66 23.83 -21.99
N GLU A 522 8.15 23.78 -20.74
CA GLU A 522 7.81 24.76 -19.70
C GLU A 522 8.22 26.18 -20.11
N ARG A 523 9.42 26.35 -20.70
CA ARG A 523 9.85 27.64 -21.24
C ARG A 523 8.97 28.08 -22.41
N MET A 524 8.62 27.17 -23.32
CA MET A 524 7.71 27.47 -24.44
C MET A 524 6.32 27.91 -23.95
N ARG A 525 5.76 27.29 -22.91
CA ARG A 525 4.49 27.72 -22.29
C ARG A 525 4.58 29.12 -21.70
N LYS A 526 5.72 29.48 -21.12
CA LYS A 526 5.97 30.83 -20.64
C LYS A 526 6.02 31.83 -21.79
N SER A 527 6.67 31.49 -22.91
CA SER A 527 6.66 32.30 -24.13
C SER A 527 5.24 32.44 -24.70
N GLN A 528 4.49 31.35 -24.78
CA GLN A 528 3.10 31.33 -25.21
C GLN A 528 2.22 32.22 -24.34
N SER A 529 2.37 32.19 -23.02
CA SER A 529 1.64 33.06 -22.10
C SER A 529 1.88 34.55 -22.38
N THR A 530 3.13 34.92 -22.70
CA THR A 530 3.50 36.28 -23.11
C THR A 530 2.84 36.64 -24.44
N ARG A 531 2.92 35.76 -25.44
CA ARG A 531 2.29 35.92 -26.77
C ARG A 531 0.78 36.10 -26.66
N LEU A 532 0.11 35.25 -25.88
CA LEU A 532 -1.35 35.29 -25.68
C LEU A 532 -1.81 36.57 -24.96
N ARG A 533 -1.04 37.06 -23.99
CA ARG A 533 -1.31 38.36 -23.34
C ARG A 533 -1.21 39.54 -24.30
N ALA A 534 -0.33 39.45 -25.30
CA ALA A 534 -0.13 40.50 -26.29
C ALA A 534 -1.23 40.59 -27.37
N LEU A 535 -2.14 39.59 -27.46
CA LEU A 535 -3.18 39.54 -28.51
C LEU A 535 -4.21 40.69 -28.43
N GLY A 536 -4.29 41.43 -27.32
CA GLY A 536 -5.27 42.50 -27.13
C GLY A 536 -6.74 42.05 -27.08
N ARG A 537 -6.99 40.74 -27.15
CA ARG A 537 -8.29 40.07 -27.03
C ARG A 537 -8.18 38.87 -26.10
N ARG A 538 -9.32 38.34 -25.66
CA ARG A 538 -9.35 37.04 -24.96
C ARG A 538 -8.87 35.95 -25.94
N PRO A 539 -7.89 35.10 -25.55
CA PRO A 539 -7.49 33.94 -26.34
C PRO A 539 -8.67 32.99 -26.59
N THR A 540 -8.73 32.42 -27.79
CA THR A 540 -9.66 31.33 -28.11
C THR A 540 -9.16 30.01 -27.52
N ARG A 541 -10.01 28.98 -27.53
CA ARG A 541 -9.57 27.63 -27.12
C ARG A 541 -8.38 27.16 -27.96
N ASP A 542 -8.40 27.39 -29.26
CA ASP A 542 -7.31 26.98 -30.16
C ASP A 542 -5.99 27.69 -29.84
N ASP A 543 -6.06 28.99 -29.53
CA ASP A 543 -4.89 29.78 -29.09
C ASP A 543 -4.27 29.21 -27.80
N LEU A 544 -5.10 28.77 -26.86
CA LEU A 544 -4.66 28.22 -25.56
C LEU A 544 -4.01 26.85 -25.70
N LEU A 545 -4.48 26.04 -26.66
CA LEU A 545 -3.98 24.68 -26.90
C LEU A 545 -2.71 24.67 -27.77
N THR A 546 -2.39 25.73 -28.52
CA THR A 546 -1.36 25.67 -29.56
C THR A 546 -0.04 26.33 -29.14
N LEU A 547 1.05 25.55 -29.18
CA LEU A 547 2.44 26.03 -29.11
C LEU A 547 2.99 26.21 -30.52
N THR A 548 3.65 27.34 -30.78
CA THR A 548 4.15 27.71 -32.12
C THR A 548 5.69 27.77 -32.17
N LEU A 549 6.23 27.89 -33.39
CA LEU A 549 7.66 28.12 -33.62
C LEU A 549 8.21 29.35 -32.89
N ASP A 550 7.45 30.46 -32.85
CA ASP A 550 7.86 31.65 -32.11
C ASP A 550 8.07 31.38 -30.62
N ASP A 551 7.20 30.55 -30.02
CA ASP A 551 7.31 30.17 -28.61
C ASP A 551 8.61 29.38 -28.33
N LEU A 552 9.03 28.52 -29.28
CA LEU A 552 10.31 27.80 -29.24
C LEU A 552 11.51 28.74 -29.40
N LEU A 553 11.49 29.61 -30.42
CA LEU A 553 12.59 30.54 -30.67
C LEU A 553 12.83 31.45 -29.47
N ASP A 554 11.77 31.95 -28.84
CA ASP A 554 11.86 32.75 -27.63
C ASP A 554 12.34 31.93 -26.42
N ALA A 555 11.89 30.67 -26.30
CA ALA A 555 12.30 29.78 -25.22
C ALA A 555 13.79 29.38 -25.28
N VAL A 556 14.36 29.31 -26.49
CA VAL A 556 15.78 29.00 -26.70
C VAL A 556 16.65 30.25 -26.55
N ARG A 557 16.19 31.43 -27.03
CA ARG A 557 16.90 32.71 -26.86
C ARG A 557 17.10 33.12 -25.41
N GLN A 558 16.17 32.78 -24.52
CA GLN A 558 16.28 33.05 -23.08
C GLN A 558 17.36 32.20 -22.37
N ASN A 559 17.98 31.25 -23.06
CA ASN A 559 18.95 30.30 -22.53
C ASN A 559 20.36 30.47 -23.13
N GLY A 560 20.57 31.54 -23.92
CA GLY A 560 21.84 31.89 -24.58
C GLY A 560 22.48 33.14 -24.01
#